data_AF-A0A4Y2G790-F1
#
_entry.id   AF-A0A4Y2G790-F1
#
_cell.length_a   1.000
_cell.length_b   1.000
_cell.length_c   1.000
_cell.angle_alpha   90.00
_cell.angle_beta   90.00
_cell.angle_gamma   90.00
#
_symmetry.space_group_name_H-M   'P 1'
#
loop_
_entity.id
_entity.type
_entity.pdbx_description
1 polymer ?
#
loop_
_entity_poly.entity_id
_entity_poly.type
_entity_poly.pdbx_seq_one_letter_code
_entity_poly.pdbx_strand_id
1 'polypeptide(L)'
;MKKFDKTQDSSYLMYLDANNLYGWAMSQFLPTDGFKWGPTDIDVMQIPDDSPTGYILEIDLHYPMELHDKHCDFPLALDNQAHGNSKQIKLLTTLHDKEKCVIHYRNLKQCLKLGLKLGKIHRTLQFNQSTW
;
A
#
# COMPACT_ATOMS: atom_id res chain seq x y z
N MET A 1 -41.45 -5.73 1.78
CA MET A 1 -40.59 -4.72 2.45
C MET A 1 -40.98 -4.67 3.92
N LYS A 2 -40.24 -5.35 4.81
CA LYS A 2 -40.52 -5.33 6.25
C LYS A 2 -39.56 -4.36 6.95
N LYS A 3 -40.17 -3.41 7.67
CA LYS A 3 -39.65 -2.50 8.71
C LYS A 3 -38.66 -1.41 8.25
N PHE A 4 -39.17 -0.42 7.53
CA PHE A 4 -38.58 0.92 7.52
C PHE A 4 -39.05 1.66 8.78
N ASP A 5 -38.10 2.04 9.63
CA ASP A 5 -38.35 2.80 10.86
C ASP A 5 -38.03 4.27 10.59
N LYS A 6 -39.07 5.12 10.57
CA LYS A 6 -38.95 6.57 10.31
C LYS A 6 -38.20 7.34 11.40
N THR A 7 -37.95 6.71 12.55
CA THR A 7 -37.27 7.32 13.70
C THR A 7 -35.76 7.07 13.70
N GLN A 8 -35.28 6.14 12.86
CA GLN A 8 -33.86 5.86 12.70
C GLN A 8 -33.23 6.78 11.65
N ASP A 9 -31.97 7.11 11.85
CA ASP A 9 -31.20 7.86 10.86
C ASP A 9 -31.17 7.13 9.52
N SER A 10 -31.34 7.90 8.44
CA SER A 10 -31.33 7.35 7.09
C SER A 10 -29.92 6.89 6.73
N SER A 11 -29.75 5.60 6.45
CA SER A 11 -28.52 5.04 5.90
C SER A 11 -28.67 4.84 4.39
N TYR A 12 -27.64 5.23 3.64
CA TYR A 12 -27.58 5.08 2.19
C TYR A 12 -26.32 4.33 1.80
N LEU A 13 -26.43 3.37 0.88
CA LEU A 13 -25.27 2.74 0.27
C LEU A 13 -24.77 3.65 -0.85
N MET A 14 -23.64 4.29 -0.64
CA MET A 14 -23.00 5.14 -1.66
C MET A 14 -22.29 4.24 -2.67
N TYR A 15 -22.70 4.32 -3.95
CA TYR A 15 -22.02 3.65 -5.05
C TYR A 15 -21.06 4.64 -5.73
N LEU A 16 -19.75 4.47 -5.48
CA LEU A 16 -18.70 5.23 -6.14
C LEU A 16 -17.95 4.33 -7.11
N ASP A 17 -17.73 4.84 -8.32
CA ASP A 17 -16.89 4.21 -9.33
C ASP A 17 -15.91 5.24 -9.91
N ALA A 18 -14.68 4.80 -10.14
CA ALA A 18 -13.64 5.66 -10.66
C ALA A 18 -13.65 5.61 -12.20
N ASN A 19 -14.07 6.71 -12.83
CA ASN A 19 -14.04 6.84 -14.29
C ASN A 19 -12.60 6.71 -14.83
N ASN A 20 -12.36 5.69 -15.67
CA ASN A 20 -11.08 5.43 -16.33
C ASN A 20 -9.88 5.28 -15.36
N LEU A 21 -10.05 4.44 -14.33
CA LEU A 21 -9.02 4.18 -13.32
C LEU A 21 -7.65 3.81 -13.92
N TYR A 22 -7.60 2.91 -14.92
CA TYR A 22 -6.35 2.51 -15.57
C TYR A 22 -5.74 3.64 -16.39
N GLY A 23 -6.52 4.43 -17.13
CA GLY A 23 -6.00 5.57 -17.87
C GLY A 23 -5.41 6.64 -16.95
N TRP A 24 -6.04 6.88 -15.79
CA TRP A 24 -5.48 7.76 -14.77
C TRP A 24 -4.16 7.21 -14.21
N ALA A 25 -4.08 5.91 -13.92
CA ALA A 25 -2.86 5.26 -13.45
C ALA A 25 -1.74 5.28 -14.50
N MET A 26 -2.07 5.09 -15.78
CA MET A 26 -1.13 5.16 -16.90
C MET A 26 -0.63 6.57 -17.19
N SER A 27 -1.36 7.60 -16.73
CA SER A 27 -0.92 8.99 -16.82
C SER A 27 0.06 9.39 -15.71
N GLN A 28 0.31 8.50 -14.74
CA GLN A 28 1.29 8.72 -13.67
C GLN A 28 2.72 8.44 -14.16
N PHE A 29 3.72 8.85 -13.37
CA PHE A 29 5.09 8.40 -13.59
C PHE A 29 5.20 6.90 -13.32
N LEU A 30 5.54 6.14 -14.35
CA LEU A 30 5.66 4.68 -14.30
C LEU A 30 7.11 4.24 -14.55
N PRO A 31 7.55 3.09 -14.00
CA PRO A 31 8.87 2.54 -14.29
C PRO A 31 9.05 2.31 -15.80
N THR A 32 10.14 2.81 -16.36
CA THR A 32 10.47 2.67 -17.80
C THR A 32 11.67 1.76 -18.02
N ASP A 33 12.83 2.10 -17.44
CA ASP A 33 14.08 1.37 -17.59
C ASP A 33 15.05 1.61 -16.41
N GLY A 34 16.33 1.26 -16.59
CA GLY A 34 17.39 1.65 -15.66
C GLY A 34 17.40 0.89 -14.32
N PHE A 35 16.77 -0.28 -14.27
CA PHE A 35 16.67 -1.12 -13.07
C PHE A 35 18.05 -1.49 -12.52
N LYS A 36 18.32 -1.07 -11.28
CA LYS A 36 19.56 -1.38 -10.58
C LYS A 36 19.34 -1.44 -9.08
N TRP A 37 20.19 -2.20 -8.38
CA TRP A 37 20.22 -2.17 -6.92
C TRP A 37 20.67 -0.79 -6.44
N GLY A 38 19.93 -0.23 -5.48
CA GLY A 38 20.16 1.10 -4.91
C GLY A 38 20.69 1.05 -3.47
N PRO A 39 20.90 2.22 -2.85
CA PRO A 39 21.21 2.32 -1.43
C PRO A 39 20.00 1.97 -0.56
N THR A 40 20.25 1.41 0.62
CA THR A 40 19.20 1.09 1.61
C THR A 40 18.92 2.24 2.58
N ASP A 41 19.84 3.20 2.69
CA ASP A 41 19.68 4.41 3.51
C ASP A 41 19.02 5.51 2.68
N ILE A 42 17.71 5.37 2.45
CA ILE A 42 16.90 6.33 1.68
C ILE A 42 15.69 6.78 2.50
N ASP A 43 15.44 8.09 2.50
CA ASP A 43 14.20 8.66 3.02
C ASP A 43 13.18 8.80 1.89
N VAL A 44 12.29 7.80 1.78
CA VAL A 44 11.25 7.76 0.76
C VAL A 44 10.26 8.92 0.84
N MET A 45 10.13 9.59 2.00
CA MET A 45 9.18 10.71 2.17
C MET A 45 9.66 11.98 1.48
N GLN A 46 10.96 12.13 1.24
CA GLN A 46 11.57 13.29 0.59
C GLN A 46 11.60 13.19 -0.94
N ILE A 47 11.40 11.99 -1.48
CA ILE A 47 11.43 11.74 -2.93
C ILE A 47 10.12 12.23 -3.53
N PRO A 48 10.08 13.12 -4.53
CA PRO A 48 8.82 13.48 -5.21
C PRO A 48 8.19 12.32 -5.98
N ASP A 49 6.87 12.31 -6.15
CA ASP A 49 6.16 11.26 -6.93
C ASP A 49 6.44 11.33 -8.44
N ASP A 50 6.81 12.52 -8.92
CA ASP A 50 7.18 12.89 -10.29
C ASP A 50 8.72 12.96 -10.48
N SER A 51 9.49 12.46 -9.52
CA SER A 51 10.93 12.30 -9.65
C SER A 51 11.25 11.45 -10.88
N PRO A 52 12.31 11.73 -11.66
CA PRO A 52 12.74 10.87 -12.77
C PRO A 52 13.25 9.50 -12.28
N THR A 53 13.48 9.34 -10.96
CA THR A 53 13.92 8.10 -10.33
C THR A 53 12.91 7.63 -9.29
N GLY A 54 12.49 6.38 -9.39
CA GLY A 54 11.60 5.70 -8.45
C GLY A 54 12.24 4.46 -7.81
N TYR A 55 11.55 3.90 -6.81
CA TYR A 55 12.06 2.80 -5.98
C TYR A 55 10.99 1.74 -5.67
N ILE A 56 11.40 0.48 -5.70
CA ILE A 56 10.71 -0.66 -5.06
C ILE A 56 11.59 -1.13 -3.93
N LEU A 57 11.01 -1.33 -2.75
CA LEU A 57 11.76 -1.65 -1.53
C LEU A 57 11.29 -2.98 -0.95
N GLU A 58 12.23 -3.81 -0.48
CA GLU A 58 11.97 -4.93 0.42
C GLU A 58 12.20 -4.44 1.86
N ILE A 59 11.15 -4.37 2.67
CA ILE A 59 11.16 -3.70 3.97
C ILE A 59 10.43 -4.49 5.06
N ASP A 60 10.72 -4.14 6.31
CA ASP A 60 9.84 -4.45 7.44
C ASP A 60 8.92 -3.26 7.73
N LEU A 61 7.65 -3.51 8.02
CA LEU A 61 6.67 -2.52 8.45
C LEU A 61 6.03 -2.96 9.75
N HIS A 62 6.09 -2.10 10.76
CA HIS A 62 5.38 -2.31 12.01
C HIS A 62 3.97 -1.73 11.92
N TYR A 63 3.01 -2.51 12.39
CA TYR A 63 1.59 -2.18 12.43
C TYR A 63 1.17 -1.90 13.87
N PRO A 64 1.08 -0.63 14.29
CA PRO A 64 0.75 -0.31 15.67
C PRO A 64 -0.68 -0.73 16.02
N MET A 65 -0.85 -1.32 17.21
CA MET A 65 -2.13 -1.86 17.67
C MET A 65 -3.22 -0.77 17.74
N GLU A 66 -2.83 0.47 18.02
CA GLU A 66 -3.74 1.63 18.04
C GLU A 66 -4.42 1.92 16.69
N LEU A 67 -3.91 1.37 15.58
CA LEU A 67 -4.51 1.54 14.25
C LEU A 67 -5.48 0.42 13.87
N HIS A 68 -5.57 -0.66 14.67
CA HIS A 68 -6.32 -1.85 14.29
C HIS A 68 -7.80 -1.58 14.09
N ASP A 69 -8.44 -0.86 15.03
CA ASP A 69 -9.86 -0.53 14.92
C ASP A 69 -10.13 0.39 13.72
N LYS A 70 -9.18 1.28 13.39
CA LYS A 70 -9.33 2.22 12.28
C LYS A 70 -9.14 1.55 10.92
N HIS A 71 -8.30 0.52 10.85
CA HIS A 71 -7.90 -0.11 9.59
C HIS A 71 -8.45 -1.53 9.43
N CYS A 72 -9.35 -1.99 10.29
CA CYS A 72 -9.87 -3.35 10.28
C CYS A 72 -10.56 -3.72 8.96
N ASP A 73 -11.24 -2.75 8.32
CA ASP A 73 -11.91 -2.95 7.04
C ASP A 73 -10.93 -2.96 5.85
N PHE A 74 -9.87 -2.15 5.93
CA PHE A 74 -8.89 -1.98 4.85
C PHE A 74 -7.45 -1.98 5.38
N PRO A 75 -6.90 -3.16 5.77
CA PRO A 75 -5.52 -3.26 6.23
C PRO A 75 -4.54 -2.83 5.13
N LEU A 76 -3.55 -2.04 5.53
CA LEU A 76 -2.49 -1.55 4.66
C LEU A 76 -1.36 -2.57 4.50
N ALA A 77 -0.73 -2.53 3.33
CA ALA A 77 0.31 -3.45 2.89
C ALA A 77 -0.12 -4.93 2.89
N LEU A 78 0.05 -5.57 1.75
CA LEU A 78 -0.30 -6.97 1.57
C LEU A 78 0.86 -7.85 2.03
N ASP A 79 0.53 -9.02 2.59
CA ASP A 79 1.53 -10.00 2.99
C ASP A 79 1.29 -11.35 2.33
N ASN A 80 2.37 -12.03 1.96
CA ASN A 80 2.32 -13.39 1.42
C ASN A 80 2.48 -14.38 2.56
N GLN A 81 1.36 -14.82 3.13
CA GLN A 81 1.37 -15.75 4.25
C GLN A 81 0.49 -16.98 3.98
N ALA A 82 0.87 -18.09 4.59
CA ALA A 82 -0.01 -19.25 4.69
C ALA A 82 -1.05 -18.99 5.80
N HIS A 83 -2.31 -19.34 5.54
CA HIS A 83 -3.36 -19.17 6.55
C HIS A 83 -3.59 -20.48 7.30
N GLY A 84 -3.52 -20.45 8.64
CA GLY A 84 -3.70 -21.62 9.51
C GLY A 84 -2.72 -22.74 9.18
N ASN A 85 -3.23 -23.97 9.01
CA ASN A 85 -2.42 -25.16 8.70
C ASN A 85 -2.20 -25.38 7.19
N SER A 86 -2.58 -24.43 6.34
CA SER A 86 -2.43 -24.59 4.88
C SER A 86 -0.96 -24.45 4.47
N LYS A 87 -0.55 -25.17 3.41
CA LYS A 87 0.77 -24.98 2.77
C LYS A 87 0.73 -23.96 1.63
N GLN A 88 -0.45 -23.45 1.31
CA GLN A 88 -0.64 -22.49 0.22
C GLN A 88 -0.42 -21.08 0.73
N ILE A 89 0.56 -20.40 0.15
CA ILE A 89 0.81 -18.99 0.39
C ILE A 89 -0.25 -18.19 -0.38
N LYS A 90 -0.92 -17.29 0.33
CA LYS A 90 -1.89 -16.37 -0.25
C LYS A 90 -1.50 -14.95 0.11
N LEU A 91 -1.90 -14.02 -0.74
CA LEU A 91 -1.80 -12.60 -0.46
C LEU A 91 -2.94 -12.23 0.53
N LEU A 92 -2.57 -11.86 1.75
CA LEU A 92 -3.49 -11.56 2.84
C LEU A 92 -3.34 -10.11 3.30
N THR A 93 -4.48 -9.48 3.61
CA THR A 93 -4.57 -8.19 4.29
C THR A 93 -4.69 -8.46 5.79
N THR A 94 -3.56 -8.46 6.49
CA THR A 94 -3.52 -8.66 7.96
C THR A 94 -3.14 -7.37 8.67
N LEU A 95 -3.56 -7.22 9.92
CA LEU A 95 -3.13 -6.11 10.80
C LEU A 95 -1.81 -6.43 11.54
N HIS A 96 -1.10 -7.48 11.13
CA HIS A 96 0.18 -7.84 11.73
C HIS A 96 1.32 -7.04 11.13
N ASP A 97 2.46 -7.04 11.82
CA ASP A 97 3.71 -6.60 11.24
C ASP A 97 4.01 -7.36 9.94
N LYS A 98 4.67 -6.66 9.01
CA LYS A 98 5.08 -7.18 7.72
C LYS A 98 6.59 -7.32 7.72
N GLU A 99 7.08 -8.50 7.39
CA GLU A 99 8.51 -8.77 7.29
C GLU A 99 8.90 -8.97 5.82
N LYS A 100 9.96 -8.31 5.37
CA LYS A 100 10.48 -8.41 3.99
C LYS A 100 9.38 -8.25 2.92
N CYS A 101 8.42 -7.36 3.17
CA CYS A 101 7.38 -7.02 2.20
C CYS A 101 7.99 -6.20 1.06
N VAL A 102 7.62 -6.53 -0.18
CA VAL A 102 8.04 -5.78 -1.37
C VAL A 102 6.98 -4.75 -1.72
N ILE A 103 7.35 -3.46 -1.71
CA ILE A 103 6.41 -2.35 -1.87
C ILE A 103 6.98 -1.24 -2.75
N HIS A 104 6.12 -0.61 -3.56
CA HIS A 104 6.47 0.59 -4.32
C HIS A 104 6.58 1.80 -3.38
N TYR A 105 7.55 2.70 -3.59
CA TYR A 105 7.80 3.83 -2.68
C TYR A 105 6.57 4.73 -2.44
N ARG A 106 5.72 4.94 -3.47
CA ARG A 106 4.46 5.72 -3.31
C ARG A 106 3.48 5.06 -2.34
N ASN A 107 3.36 3.73 -2.39
CA ASN A 107 2.50 2.98 -1.46
C ASN A 107 3.10 2.98 -0.06
N LEU A 108 4.43 2.92 0.06
CA LEU A 108 5.11 3.08 1.34
C LEU A 108 4.82 4.45 1.96
N LYS A 109 4.94 5.55 1.19
CA LYS A 109 4.54 6.88 1.68
C LYS A 109 3.12 6.91 2.22
N GLN A 110 2.18 6.27 1.52
CA GLN A 110 0.79 6.18 1.99
C GLN A 110 0.70 5.41 3.31
N CYS A 111 1.40 4.28 3.45
CA CYS A 111 1.45 3.51 4.69
C CYS A 111 1.96 4.35 5.86
N LEU A 112 3.07 5.08 5.66
CA LEU A 112 3.66 5.94 6.69
C LEU A 112 2.74 7.11 7.07
N LYS A 113 2.10 7.75 6.07
CA LYS A 113 1.12 8.82 6.31
C LYS A 113 -0.10 8.32 7.10
N LEU A 114 -0.47 7.06 6.94
CA LEU A 114 -1.57 6.43 7.67
C LEU A 114 -1.14 5.83 9.02
N GLY A 115 0.14 5.99 9.41
CA GLY A 115 0.62 5.69 10.75
C GLY A 115 1.41 4.38 10.89
N LEU A 116 1.60 3.61 9.83
CA LEU A 116 2.53 2.47 9.87
C LEU A 116 3.95 2.98 10.10
N LYS A 117 4.76 2.19 10.80
CA LYS A 117 6.14 2.57 11.13
C LYS A 117 7.10 1.77 10.28
N LEU A 118 8.01 2.46 9.60
CA LEU A 118 9.07 1.81 8.84
C LEU A 118 10.04 1.11 9.79
N GLY A 119 10.27 -0.18 9.57
CA GLY A 119 11.33 -0.94 10.21
C GLY A 119 12.61 -0.88 9.37
N LYS A 120 13.17 -2.05 9.04
CA LYS A 120 14.40 -2.15 8.24
C LYS A 120 14.11 -2.12 6.74
N ILE A 121 14.92 -1.37 5.98
CA ILE A 121 15.02 -1.53 4.53
C ILE A 121 16.08 -2.60 4.25
N HIS A 122 15.66 -3.74 3.69
CA HIS A 122 16.58 -4.85 3.36
C HIS A 122 17.25 -4.63 2.02
N ARG A 123 16.48 -4.26 0.99
CA ARG A 123 16.94 -4.06 -0.38
C ARG A 123 16.13 -2.98 -1.06
N THR A 124 16.75 -2.27 -2.00
CA THR A 124 16.08 -1.28 -2.84
C THR A 124 16.41 -1.54 -4.31
N LEU A 125 15.37 -1.55 -5.13
CA LEU A 125 15.48 -1.58 -6.58
C LEU A 125 15.12 -0.18 -7.09
N GLN A 126 16.11 0.51 -7.63
CA GLN A 126 15.97 1.82 -8.25
C GLN A 126 15.65 1.65 -9.74
N PHE A 127 14.82 2.52 -10.30
CA PHE A 127 14.49 2.57 -11.73
C PHE A 127 14.25 4.01 -12.20
N ASN A 128 14.36 4.23 -13.51
CA ASN A 128 13.91 5.44 -14.15
C ASN A 128 12.39 5.40 -14.33
N GLN A 129 11.72 6.53 -14.18
CA GLN A 129 10.27 6.65 -14.40
C GLN A 129 9.92 7.96 -15.11
N SER A 130 8.88 7.91 -15.94
CA SER A 130 8.33 9.08 -16.64
C SER A 130 6.84 8.89 -16.87
N THR A 131 6.15 9.96 -17.26
CA THR A 131 4.87 9.80 -17.95
C THR A 131 5.07 9.06 -19.28
N TRP A 132 3.97 8.49 -19.79
CA TRP A 132 3.91 7.83 -21.08
C TRP A 132 4.27 8.75 -22.26
#